data_AF-A0A845Y6B8-F1
#
_entry.id   AF-A0A845Y6B8-F1
#
_cell.length_a   1.000
_cell.length_b   1.000
_cell.length_c   1.000
_cell.angle_alpha   90.00
_cell.angle_beta   90.00
_cell.angle_gamma   90.00
#
_symmetry.space_group_name_H-M   'P 1'
#
loop_
_entity.id
_entity.type
_entity.pdbx_description
1 polymer ?
#
loop_
_entity_poly.entity_id
_entity_poly.type
_entity_poly.pdbx_seq_one_letter_code
_entity_poly.pdbx_strand_id
1 'polypeptide(L)' 'MLKMLQVCPETLQMLENRNIPVYVLQTKMAAKLYNDLQQKEQVGGLFHSTC' A
#
# COMPACT_ATOMS: atom_id res chain seq x y z
N MET A 1 -17.09 1.19 -16.41
CA MET A 1 -16.14 1.66 -15.38
C MET A 1 -15.28 0.48 -14.98
N LEU A 2 -13.95 0.59 -15.08
CA LEU A 2 -13.06 -0.43 -14.50
C LEU A 2 -13.13 -0.30 -12.97
N LYS A 3 -13.43 -1.40 -12.26
CA LYS A 3 -13.52 -1.41 -10.80
C LYS A 3 -12.10 -1.42 -10.23
N MET A 4 -11.54 -0.25 -9.96
CA MET A 4 -10.24 -0.17 -9.29
C MET A 4 -10.40 -0.61 -7.83
N LEU A 5 -9.54 -1.53 -7.39
CA LEU A 5 -9.51 -2.00 -6.00
C LEU A 5 -9.30 -0.80 -5.07
N GLN A 6 -10.27 -0.58 -4.18
CA GLN A 6 -10.18 0.40 -3.10
C GLN A 6 -9.78 -0.29 -1.80
N VAL A 7 -9.33 0.49 -0.82
CA VAL A 7 -9.01 0.01 0.52
C VAL A 7 -10.10 0.45 1.48
N CYS A 8 -10.61 -0.46 2.31
CA CYS A 8 -11.61 -0.13 3.33
C CYS A 8 -11.03 0.89 4.34
N PRO A 9 -11.79 1.94 4.73
CA PRO A 9 -11.34 2.91 5.73
C PRO A 9 -10.95 2.28 7.07
N GLU A 10 -11.67 1.24 7.49
CA GLU A 10 -11.42 0.52 8.75
C GLU A 10 -10.04 -0.15 8.76
N THR A 11 -9.57 -0.61 7.60
CA THR A 11 -8.22 -1.16 7.45
C THR A 11 -7.15 -0.09 7.65
N LEU A 12 -7.37 1.11 7.08
CA LEU A 12 -6.43 2.23 7.24
C LEU A 12 -6.40 2.69 8.70
N GLN A 13 -7.57 2.82 9.33
CA GLN A 13 -7.66 3.19 10.74
C GLN A 13 -7.02 2.16 11.66
N MET A 14 -7.17 0.86 11.37
CA MET A 14 -6.50 -0.20 12.13
C MET A 14 -4.97 -0.07 12.05
N LEU A 15 -4.42 0.23 10.87
CA LEU A 15 -2.97 0.38 10.66
C LEU A 15 -2.44 1.65 11.34
N GLU A 16 -3.19 2.75 11.23
CA GLU A 16 -2.89 4.01 11.91
C GLU A 16 -2.87 3.85 13.43
N ASN A 17 -3.88 3.18 14.01
CA ASN A 17 -3.94 2.90 15.46
C ASN A 17 -2.77 2.03 15.97
N ARG A 18 -2.09 1.31 15.07
CA ARG A 18 -0.89 0.51 15.39
C ARG A 18 0.41 1.26 15.09
N ASN A 19 0.35 2.53 14.75
CA ASN A 19 1.48 3.36 14.32
C ASN A 19 2.24 2.76 13.13
N ILE A 20 1.53 2.11 12.20
CA ILE A 20 2.12 1.57 10.98
C ILE A 20 1.95 2.60 9.86
N PRO A 21 3.04 3.14 9.26
CA PRO A 21 2.95 4.01 8.10
C PRO A 21 2.36 3.25 6.89
N VAL A 22 1.38 3.86 6.20
CA VAL A 22 0.68 3.25 5.06
C VAL A 22 0.73 4.16 3.85
N TYR A 23 1.00 3.57 2.68
CA TYR A 23 0.93 4.24 1.39
C TYR A 23 -0.07 3.50 0.49
N VAL A 24 -1.11 4.19 0.02
CA VAL A 24 -2.09 3.65 -0.94
C VAL A 24 -1.84 4.29 -2.30
N LEU A 25 -1.35 3.50 -3.26
CA LEU A 25 -0.90 3.97 -4.56
C LEU A 25 -1.30 2.99 -5.68
N GLN A 26 -1.31 3.47 -6.92
CA GLN A 26 -1.39 2.57 -8.09
C GLN A 26 -0.20 1.61 -8.09
N THR A 27 -0.42 0.35 -8.47
CA THR A 27 0.54 -0.76 -8.32
C THR A 27 1.95 -0.48 -8.83
N LYS A 28 2.15 0.20 -9.98
CA LYS A 28 3.49 0.51 -10.48
C LYS A 28 4.20 1.54 -9.59
N MET A 29 3.46 2.54 -9.09
CA MET A 29 3.98 3.52 -8.14
C MET A 29 4.27 2.89 -6.79
N ALA A 30 3.38 2.01 -6.31
CA ALA A 30 3.60 1.25 -5.08
C ALA A 30 4.84 0.37 -5.17
N ALA A 31 5.04 -0.34 -6.29
CA ALA A 31 6.21 -1.21 -6.49
C ALA A 31 7.52 -0.41 -6.53
N LYS A 32 7.51 0.77 -7.17
CA LYS A 32 8.65 1.69 -7.15
C LYS A 32 8.97 2.14 -5.72
N LEU A 33 7.98 2.63 -4.98
CA LEU A 33 8.17 3.09 -3.61
C LEU A 33 8.66 1.96 -2.70
N TYR A 34 8.05 0.78 -2.79
CA TYR A 34 8.50 -0.41 -2.05
C TYR A 34 9.97 -0.73 -2.30
N ASN A 35 10.40 -0.73 -3.57
CA ASN A 35 11.79 -0.99 -3.91
C ASN A 35 12.75 0.08 -3.37
N ASP A 36 12.30 1.33 -3.27
CA ASP A 36 13.09 2.43 -2.71
C ASP A 36 13.15 2.35 -1.16
N LEU A 37 12.07 1.90 -0.50
CA LEU A 37 11.97 1.76 0.97
C LEU A 37 12.68 0.51 1.51
N GLN A 38 12.60 -0.63 0.82
CA GLN A 38 13.21 -1.89 1.29
C GLN A 38 14.74 -1.79 1.47
N GLN A 39 15.37 -0.81 0.82
CA GLN A 39 16.80 -0.54 0.94
C GLN A 39 17.15 0.18 2.25
N LYS A 40 16.16 0.75 2.94
CA LYS A 40 16.34 1.68 4.07
C LYS A 40 15.66 1.20 5.33
N GLU A 41 14.53 0.50 5.22
CA GLU A 41 13.71 0.10 6.36
C GLU A 41 12.93 -1.20 6.13
N GLN A 42 12.40 -1.77 7.21
CA GLN A 42 11.50 -2.91 7.14
C GLN A 42 10.17 -2.48 6.52
N VAL A 43 9.84 -3.06 5.36
CA VAL A 43 8.65 -2.68 4.60
C VAL A 43 7.89 -3.93 4.14
N GLY A 44 6.56 -3.85 4.14
CA GLY A 44 5.66 -4.83 3.55
C GLY A 44 4.82 -4.20 2.45
N GLY A 45 4.35 -5.01 1.49
CA GLY A 45 3.53 -4.53 0.38
C GLY A 45 2.46 -5.53 -0.05
N LEU A 46 1.25 -5.03 -0.32
CA LEU A 46 0.15 -5.78 -0.94
C LEU A 46 -0.12 -5.18 -2.31
N PHE A 47 0.02 -6.00 -3.36
CA PHE A 47 -0.07 -5.54 -4.75
C PHE A 47 -1.21 -6.27 -5.47
N HIS A 48 -2.14 -5.50 -6.03
CA HIS A 48 -3.11 -6.01 -6.99
C HIS A 48 -2.61 -5.70 -8.40
N SER A 49 -2.19 -6.71 -9.14
CA SER A 49 -1.54 -6.56 -10.46
C SER A 49 -2.52 -6.45 -11.63
N THR A 50 -3.80 -6.67 -11.37
CA THR A 50 -4.90 -6.61 -12.35
C THR A 50 -5.87 -5.48 -12.00
N CYS A 51 -6.99 -5.40 -12.70
CA CYS A 51 -8.16 -4.61 -12.36
C CYS A 51 -9.41 -5.44 -12.62
#